data_AF-A0A1Z9J5J6-F1
#
_entry.id   AF-A0A1Z9J5J6-F1
#
_cell.length_a   1.000
_cell.length_b   1.000
_cell.length_c   1.000
_cell.angle_alpha   90.00
_cell.angle_beta   90.00
_cell.angle_gamma   90.00
#
_symmetry.space_group_name_H-M   'P 1'
#
loop_
_entity.id
_entity.type
_entity.pdbx_description
1 polymer ?
#
loop_
_entity_poly.entity_id
_entity_poly.type
_entity_poly.pdbx_seq_one_letter_code
_entity_poly.pdbx_strand_id
1 'polypeptide(L)'
;MLRKLFLSSFAITLSFSVCANDAFFKGVSALEEGDTKSAITHFKQAASEGHDIAPYTLGVLYEKGEGVKQDFYKAKTWYSKAAAKGHRGARARLPIIESKIAALEEGN
;
A
#
# COMPACT_ATOMS: atom_id res chain seq x y z
N MET A 1 9.31 51.91 -27.20
CA MET A 1 9.80 50.51 -27.27
C MET A 1 9.90 49.97 -25.85
N LEU A 2 9.42 48.73 -25.65
CA LEU A 2 9.43 47.89 -24.46
C LEU A 2 8.64 48.31 -23.21
N ARG A 3 7.39 47.81 -23.16
CA ARG A 3 6.61 47.48 -21.96
C ARG A 3 7.46 46.60 -21.04
N LYS A 4 7.79 47.07 -19.84
CA LYS A 4 8.31 46.23 -18.75
C LYS A 4 7.15 45.36 -18.22
N LEU A 5 7.02 44.20 -18.84
CA LEU A 5 6.04 43.16 -18.53
C LEU A 5 6.63 42.23 -17.47
N PHE A 6 5.82 41.97 -16.43
CA PHE A 6 5.90 40.85 -15.48
C PHE A 6 7.11 40.77 -14.52
N LEU A 7 7.02 41.52 -13.42
CA LEU A 7 7.56 41.14 -12.10
C LEU A 7 6.44 40.63 -11.17
N SER A 8 5.53 39.84 -11.73
CA SER A 8 4.54 39.07 -10.99
C SER A 8 4.58 37.65 -11.51
N SER A 9 4.66 36.68 -10.60
CA SER A 9 4.64 35.24 -10.85
C SER A 9 5.98 34.58 -11.24
N PHE A 10 6.78 34.22 -10.24
CA PHE A 10 7.37 32.87 -10.22
C PHE A 10 7.66 32.42 -8.78
N ALA A 11 6.58 32.31 -8.00
CA ALA A 11 6.57 31.60 -6.72
C ALA A 11 6.41 30.09 -6.92
N ILE A 12 6.89 29.50 -8.03
CA ILE A 12 6.71 28.08 -8.34
C ILE A 12 7.94 27.52 -9.05
N THR A 13 8.99 27.24 -8.28
CA THR A 13 9.91 26.14 -8.59
C THR A 13 10.13 25.23 -7.39
N LEU A 14 9.19 25.16 -6.45
CA LEU A 14 9.12 24.08 -5.45
C LEU A 14 8.45 22.80 -6.01
N SER A 15 8.50 22.59 -7.32
CA SER A 15 7.89 21.43 -7.99
C SER A 15 8.90 20.49 -8.65
N PHE A 16 10.19 20.64 -8.38
CA PHE A 16 11.16 19.56 -8.63
C PHE A 16 10.97 18.46 -7.58
N SER A 17 9.95 17.64 -7.82
CA SER A 17 10.01 16.19 -7.76
C SER A 17 10.88 15.63 -6.62
N VAL A 18 10.35 15.64 -5.39
CA VAL A 18 10.65 14.52 -4.49
C VAL A 18 9.76 13.35 -4.93
N CYS A 19 10.05 12.77 -6.09
CA CYS A 19 9.61 11.41 -6.40
C CYS A 19 10.60 10.35 -5.86
N ALA A 20 11.67 10.77 -5.18
CA ALA A 20 12.80 9.90 -4.82
C ALA A 20 12.77 9.39 -3.38
N ASN A 21 11.61 8.93 -2.91
CA ASN A 21 11.53 7.97 -1.82
C ASN A 21 10.12 7.35 -1.79
N ASP A 22 9.84 6.49 -2.77
CA ASP A 22 8.60 5.72 -2.84
C ASP A 22 8.38 4.99 -1.50
N ALA A 23 7.28 5.30 -0.81
CA ALA A 23 6.97 4.68 0.48
C ALA A 23 6.90 3.15 0.36
N PHE A 24 6.60 2.62 -0.83
CA PHE A 24 6.66 1.19 -1.08
C PHE A 24 8.07 0.63 -0.91
N PHE A 25 9.09 1.31 -1.44
CA PHE A 25 10.49 0.85 -1.35
C PHE A 25 10.98 0.83 0.10
N LYS A 26 10.63 1.85 0.89
CA LYS A 26 10.89 1.86 2.34
C LYS A 26 10.22 0.69 3.05
N GLY A 27 9.00 0.35 2.61
CA GLY A 27 8.29 -0.82 3.12
C GLY A 27 9.00 -2.13 2.81
N VAL A 28 9.54 -2.28 1.61
CA VAL A 28 10.32 -3.47 1.21
C VAL A 28 11.63 -3.57 1.98
N SER A 29 12.39 -2.48 2.10
CA SER A 29 13.64 -2.47 2.89
C SER A 29 13.39 -2.81 4.36
N ALA A 30 12.32 -2.30 4.96
CA ALA A 30 11.97 -2.65 6.33
C ALA A 30 11.61 -4.14 6.51
N LEU A 31 11.06 -4.81 5.48
CA LEU A 31 10.88 -6.27 5.51
C LEU A 31 12.21 -7.03 5.48
N GLU A 32 13.19 -6.53 4.71
CA GLU A 32 14.53 -7.12 4.65
C GLU A 32 15.27 -7.00 5.97
N GLU A 33 15.06 -5.89 6.69
CA GLU A 33 15.56 -5.67 8.05
C GLU A 33 14.84 -6.51 9.11
N GLY A 34 13.74 -7.18 8.75
CA GLY A 34 12.89 -7.94 9.67
C GLY A 34 11.91 -7.07 10.47
N ASP A 35 11.90 -5.74 10.26
CA ASP A 35 10.93 -4.83 10.86
C ASP A 35 9.64 -4.75 10.04
N THR A 36 8.84 -5.78 10.22
CA THR A 36 7.50 -5.90 9.64
C THR A 36 6.52 -4.81 10.09
N LYS A 37 6.71 -4.19 11.27
CA LYS A 37 5.82 -3.12 11.75
C LYS A 37 6.05 -1.83 10.97
N SER A 38 7.31 -1.46 10.78
CA SER A 38 7.69 -0.33 9.95
C SER A 38 7.30 -0.57 8.50
N ALA A 39 7.50 -1.78 7.99
CA ALA A 39 7.07 -2.17 6.64
C ALA A 39 5.57 -1.94 6.40
N ILE A 40 4.71 -2.42 7.30
CA ILE A 40 3.26 -2.23 7.22
C ILE A 40 2.89 -0.73 7.21
N THR A 41 3.59 0.07 8.01
CA THR A 41 3.34 1.52 8.08
C THR A 41 3.65 2.19 6.75
N HIS A 42 4.81 1.88 6.17
CA HIS A 42 5.22 2.37 4.87
C HIS A 42 4.32 1.89 3.73
N PHE A 43 3.88 0.63 3.74
CA PHE A 43 2.92 0.14 2.74
C PHE A 43 1.54 0.78 2.88
N LYS A 44 1.09 1.10 4.10
CA LYS A 44 -0.18 1.86 4.29
C LYS A 44 -0.07 3.26 3.74
N GLN A 45 1.08 3.91 3.92
CA GLN A 45 1.37 5.20 3.33
C GLN A 45 1.35 5.10 1.80
N ALA A 46 2.09 4.16 1.21
CA ALA A 46 2.11 3.93 -0.25
C ALA A 46 0.71 3.64 -0.81
N ALA A 47 -0.11 2.86 -0.10
CA ALA A 47 -1.50 2.60 -0.49
C ALA A 47 -2.35 3.88 -0.49
N SER A 48 -2.09 4.81 0.43
CA SER A 48 -2.77 6.11 0.53
C SER A 48 -2.29 7.09 -0.54
N GLU A 49 -1.03 7.00 -0.95
CA GLU A 49 -0.43 7.73 -2.08
C GLU A 49 -0.93 7.20 -3.44
N GLY A 50 -1.71 6.12 -3.44
CA GLY A 50 -2.33 5.57 -4.63
C GLY A 50 -1.55 4.44 -5.28
N HIS A 51 -0.50 3.91 -4.66
CA HIS A 51 0.24 2.76 -5.17
C HIS A 51 -0.68 1.53 -5.30
N ASP A 52 -0.62 0.84 -6.43
CA ASP A 52 -1.55 -0.26 -6.75
C ASP A 52 -1.14 -1.60 -6.14
N ILE A 53 0.16 -1.80 -5.94
CA ILE A 53 0.72 -3.05 -5.40
C ILE A 53 0.73 -3.04 -3.86
N ALA A 54 0.79 -1.86 -3.23
CA ALA A 54 0.94 -1.76 -1.78
C ALA A 54 -0.23 -2.41 -0.99
N PRO A 55 -1.51 -2.22 -1.36
CA PRO A 55 -2.61 -2.88 -0.67
C PRO A 55 -2.59 -4.41 -0.87
N TYR A 56 -2.10 -4.91 -2.00
CA TYR A 56 -1.90 -6.35 -2.20
C TYR A 56 -0.83 -6.90 -1.25
N THR A 57 0.32 -6.24 -1.16
CA THR A 57 1.41 -6.64 -0.23
C THR A 57 0.94 -6.63 1.22
N LEU A 58 0.18 -5.62 1.65
CA LEU A 58 -0.43 -5.59 2.99
C LEU A 58 -1.33 -6.80 3.25
N GLY A 59 -2.17 -7.16 2.27
CA GLY A 59 -2.99 -8.38 2.36
C GLY A 59 -2.14 -9.64 2.53
N VAL A 60 -0.96 -9.71 1.89
CA VAL A 60 -0.07 -10.86 1.99
C VAL A 60 0.55 -10.95 3.38
N LEU A 61 1.00 -9.83 3.93
CA LEU A 61 1.59 -9.77 5.28
C LEU A 61 0.60 -10.23 6.34
N TYR A 62 -0.65 -9.73 6.30
CA TYR A 62 -1.68 -10.16 7.25
C TYR A 62 -2.12 -11.61 7.04
N GLU A 63 -2.13 -12.12 5.81
CA GLU A 63 -2.45 -13.51 5.55
C GLU A 63 -1.37 -14.46 6.08
N LYS A 64 -0.09 -14.13 5.90
CA LYS A 64 1.00 -15.00 6.35
C LYS A 64 1.30 -14.86 7.84
N GLY A 65 0.99 -13.70 8.42
CA GLY A 65 1.41 -13.39 9.79
C GLY A 65 2.93 -13.23 9.92
N GLU A 66 3.62 -12.78 8.85
CA GLU A 66 5.05 -12.50 8.90
C GLU A 66 5.28 -11.26 9.79
N GLY A 67 5.74 -11.50 11.03
CA GLY A 67 6.05 -10.48 12.05
C GLY A 67 4.85 -9.71 12.63
N VAL A 68 3.63 -10.08 12.23
CA VAL A 68 2.38 -9.65 12.86
C VAL A 68 1.47 -10.84 13.11
N LYS A 69 0.52 -10.72 14.05
CA LYS A 69 -0.50 -11.75 14.24
C LYS A 69 -1.28 -11.94 12.93
N GLN A 70 -1.35 -13.19 12.48
CA GLN A 70 -2.13 -13.58 11.32
C GLN A 70 -3.59 -13.14 11.50
N ASP A 71 -4.12 -12.42 10.52
CA ASP A 71 -5.45 -11.83 10.58
C ASP A 71 -6.08 -11.82 9.19
N PHE A 72 -6.89 -12.85 8.93
CA PHE A 72 -7.56 -13.02 7.65
C PHE A 72 -8.62 -11.94 7.39
N TYR A 73 -9.25 -11.37 8.43
CA TYR A 73 -10.22 -10.28 8.29
C TYR A 73 -9.55 -9.00 7.80
N LYS A 74 -8.37 -8.67 8.36
CA LYS A 74 -7.55 -7.57 7.85
C LYS A 74 -7.05 -7.86 6.45
N ALA A 75 -6.58 -9.08 6.16
CA ALA A 75 -6.14 -9.47 4.83
C ALA A 75 -7.26 -9.28 3.78
N LYS A 76 -8.48 -9.74 4.08
CA LYS A 76 -9.67 -9.54 3.25
C LYS A 76 -9.88 -8.07 2.92
N THR A 77 -9.84 -7.21 3.94
CA THR A 77 -10.05 -5.76 3.77
C THR A 77 -9.05 -5.14 2.80
N TRP A 78 -7.77 -5.50 2.91
CA TRP A 78 -6.72 -4.98 2.02
C TRP A 78 -6.81 -5.56 0.60
N TYR A 79 -7.14 -6.85 0.45
CA TYR A 79 -7.40 -7.44 -0.86
C TYR A 79 -8.62 -6.83 -1.54
N SER A 80 -9.70 -6.55 -0.81
CA SER A 80 -10.87 -5.88 -1.38
C SER A 80 -10.50 -4.50 -1.93
N LYS A 81 -9.65 -3.74 -1.23
CA LYS A 81 -9.13 -2.45 -1.74
C LYS A 81 -8.30 -2.61 -3.02
N ALA A 82 -7.40 -3.60 -3.08
CA ALA A 82 -6.64 -3.88 -4.30
C ALA A 82 -7.53 -4.40 -5.45
N ALA A 83 -8.52 -5.25 -5.15
CA ALA A 83 -9.44 -5.80 -6.12
C ALA A 83 -10.38 -4.72 -6.71
N ALA A 84 -10.78 -3.74 -5.90
CA ALA A 84 -11.55 -2.58 -6.33
C ALA A 84 -10.79 -1.73 -7.36
N LYS A 85 -9.46 -1.66 -7.23
CA LYS A 85 -8.56 -1.04 -8.23
C LYS A 85 -8.29 -1.93 -9.45
N GLY A 86 -8.88 -3.13 -9.53
CA GLY A 86 -8.67 -4.06 -10.64
C GLY A 86 -7.41 -4.93 -10.53
N HIS A 87 -6.74 -4.97 -9.39
CA HIS A 87 -5.55 -5.80 -9.20
C HIS A 87 -5.91 -7.29 -9.32
N ARG A 88 -5.50 -7.94 -10.42
CA ARG A 88 -5.85 -9.33 -10.74
C ARG A 88 -5.45 -10.32 -9.63
N GLY A 89 -4.25 -10.15 -9.07
CA GLY A 89 -3.77 -11.01 -7.99
C GLY A 89 -4.63 -10.90 -6.72
N ALA A 90 -5.17 -9.71 -6.42
CA ALA A 90 -6.01 -9.54 -5.25
C ALA A 90 -7.40 -10.16 -5.47
N ARG A 91 -7.96 -9.99 -6.67
CA ARG A 91 -9.23 -10.62 -7.06
C ARG A 91 -9.18 -12.14 -7.00
N ALA A 92 -8.06 -12.74 -7.42
CA ALA A 92 -7.85 -14.17 -7.34
C ALA A 92 -7.64 -14.66 -5.90
N ARG A 93 -6.98 -13.86 -5.04
CA ARG A 93 -6.71 -14.26 -3.65
C ARG A 93 -7.88 -14.03 -2.70
N LEU A 94 -8.75 -13.06 -2.98
CA LEU A 94 -9.90 -12.72 -2.15
C LEU A 94 -10.80 -13.93 -1.79
N PRO A 95 -11.28 -14.75 -2.75
CA PRO A 95 -12.12 -15.91 -2.42
C PRO A 95 -11.39 -16.97 -1.57
N ILE A 96 -10.06 -17.10 -1.73
CA ILE A 96 -9.25 -18.01 -0.92
C ILE A 96 -9.24 -17.55 0.54
N ILE A 97 -9.11 -16.24 0.77
CA ILE A 97 -9.18 -15.66 2.12
C ILE A 97 -10.57 -15.83 2.72
N GLU A 98 -11.62 -15.59 1.96
CA GLU A 98 -12.99 -15.74 2.45
C GLU A 98 -13.29 -17.19 2.85
N SER A 99 -12.83 -18.17 2.07
CA SER A 99 -12.93 -19.59 2.44
C SER A 99 -12.15 -19.92 3.73
N LYS A 100 -10.95 -19.35 3.91
CA LYS A 100 -10.18 -19.53 5.16
C LYS A 100 -10.91 -18.92 6.37
N ILE A 101 -11.55 -17.77 6.21
CA ILE A 101 -12.34 -17.16 7.29
C ILE A 101 -13.51 -18.06 7.67
N ALA A 102 -14.27 -18.55 6.69
CA ALA A 102 -15.39 -19.47 6.94
C ALA A 102 -14.93 -20.75 7.68
N ALA A 103 -13.79 -21.33 7.27
CA ALA A 103 -13.22 -22.51 7.95
C ALA A 103 -12.83 -22.25 9.41
N LEU A 104 -12.47 -21.02 9.78
CA LEU A 104 -12.19 -20.63 11.16
C LEU A 104 -13.46 -20.45 11.99
N GLU A 105 -14.55 -20.06 11.35
CA GLU A 105 -15.86 -19.91 11.99
C GLU A 105 -16.54 -21.26 12.22
N GLU A 106 -16.36 -22.23 11.32
CA GLU A 106 -16.93 -23.58 11.43
C GLU A 106 -16.20 -24.50 12.42
N GLY A 107 -14.96 -24.17 12.78
CA GLY A 107 -14.10 -24.98 13.66
C GLY A 107 -14.12 -24.59 15.15
N ASN A 108 -15.03 -23.70 15.57
CA ASN A 108 -15.14 -23.17 16.94
C ASN A 108 -16.56 -23.32 17.48
#